data_AF-A0AAN6N7M2-F1
#
_entry.id   AF-A0AAN6N7M2-F1
#
_cell.length_a   1.000
_cell.length_b   1.000
_cell.length_c   1.000
_cell.angle_alpha   90.00
_cell.angle_beta   90.00
_cell.angle_gamma   90.00
#
_symmetry.space_group_name_H-M   'P 1'
#
loop_
_entity.id
_entity.type
_entity.pdbx_description
1 polymer ?
#
loop_
_entity_poly.entity_id
_entity_poly.type
_entity_poly.pdbx_seq_one_letter_code
_entity_poly.pdbx_strand_id
1 'polypeptide(L)'
;MCGHHQTQTQEAEADAQNHHHHQDGSDKGEFPWDIGVYDAHCHPTDTMSSIANIANINSSGGSGGMKARVLTIMATRAQDQELVASVASQHGITTSSRGSGEKETKVVPAFGWHPWFSHQLYEDGSTSDKGAHYEAVLSPTPDAEFIASLPGPMSLKEYIAATKQRLLDHPYALVGELGLDKAFRLPWGKSLQQPVEEALTPGGREGRMLSPYHVKMSHQVQILKAQLRLAGELGRAVSVHGVQAHGVLFDALSSLWKGHEKEYISKRKQKMVAKGAEDFSSSEDEDEPDMGNSGKKGGGKKYEPRPFPPRICLHSFSGPPQMLNQYLNPTIPAKIFFSFSMAINLSTAGGEQRFADVIKACPDDRVLIESDLHIAGEEMDRVLEQMYRKVCEVKEWGLEEGVRRIAKNYEEFIFG
;
A
#
# COMPACT_ATOMS: atom_id res chain seq x y z
N MET A 1 3.71 8.83 -1.84
CA MET A 1 3.70 9.94 -2.84
C MET A 1 3.23 11.29 -2.21
N CYS A 2 3.79 11.68 -1.05
CA CYS A 2 3.32 12.69 -0.08
C CYS A 2 3.50 14.20 -0.41
N GLY A 3 3.41 14.64 -1.66
CA GLY A 3 3.63 16.08 -1.94
C GLY A 3 3.65 16.53 -3.39
N HIS A 4 3.82 15.63 -4.36
CA HIS A 4 3.44 15.93 -5.74
C HIS A 4 1.93 15.99 -5.91
N HIS A 5 1.19 15.39 -4.98
CA HIS A 5 -0.26 15.52 -4.92
C HIS A 5 -0.73 16.87 -4.41
N GLN A 6 -0.02 17.60 -3.54
CA GLN A 6 -0.48 18.95 -3.14
C GLN A 6 -0.63 19.95 -4.30
N THR A 7 0.08 19.77 -5.42
CA THR A 7 -0.03 20.66 -6.59
C THR A 7 -1.01 20.12 -7.63
N GLN A 8 -1.04 18.80 -7.84
CA GLN A 8 -2.05 18.18 -8.70
C GLN A 8 -3.44 18.19 -8.06
N THR A 9 -3.57 18.14 -6.73
CA THR A 9 -4.85 18.30 -6.03
C THR A 9 -5.27 19.75 -5.97
N GLN A 10 -4.38 20.73 -5.83
CA GLN A 10 -4.78 22.15 -5.91
C GLN A 10 -5.16 22.59 -7.32
N GLU A 11 -4.45 22.12 -8.35
CA GLU A 11 -4.82 22.36 -9.75
C GLU A 11 -6.06 21.53 -10.16
N ALA A 12 -6.21 20.29 -9.69
CA ALA A 12 -7.42 19.50 -9.90
C ALA A 12 -8.61 19.95 -9.02
N GLU A 13 -8.40 20.58 -7.87
CA GLU A 13 -9.45 21.22 -7.07
C GLU A 13 -9.95 22.48 -7.77
N ALA A 14 -9.06 23.24 -8.41
CA ALA A 14 -9.42 24.38 -9.25
C ALA A 14 -10.11 23.96 -10.57
N ASP A 15 -9.66 22.89 -11.23
CA ASP A 15 -10.30 22.37 -12.45
C ASP A 15 -11.56 21.54 -12.16
N ALA A 16 -11.66 20.85 -11.02
CA ALA A 16 -12.89 20.17 -10.58
C ALA A 16 -13.98 21.14 -10.10
N GLN A 17 -13.60 22.34 -9.66
CA GLN A 17 -14.55 23.43 -9.42
C GLN A 17 -15.10 24.03 -10.73
N ASN A 18 -14.44 23.81 -11.87
CA ASN A 18 -14.79 24.44 -13.15
C ASN A 18 -15.37 23.49 -14.21
N HIS A 19 -15.36 22.18 -13.96
CA HIS A 19 -16.09 21.23 -14.79
C HIS A 19 -17.53 21.06 -14.30
N HIS A 20 -18.43 21.71 -15.04
CA HIS A 20 -19.88 21.59 -15.05
C HIS A 20 -20.51 20.49 -14.19
N HIS A 21 -21.47 20.91 -13.37
CA HIS A 21 -22.66 20.15 -12.99
C HIS A 21 -23.21 19.33 -14.17
N HIS A 22 -22.75 18.10 -14.30
CA HIS A 22 -23.58 17.02 -14.78
C HIS A 22 -24.13 16.31 -13.54
N GLN A 23 -25.31 16.76 -13.11
CA GLN A 23 -26.23 15.89 -12.38
C GLN A 23 -26.60 14.75 -13.32
N ASP A 24 -25.80 13.69 -13.32
CA ASP A 24 -26.23 12.42 -13.91
C ASP A 24 -27.06 11.69 -12.85
N GLY A 25 -28.35 12.01 -12.86
CA GLY A 25 -29.36 11.30 -12.10
C GLY A 25 -29.47 9.87 -12.62
N SER A 26 -28.73 8.95 -12.02
CA SER A 26 -29.12 7.55 -11.97
C SER A 26 -29.21 7.13 -10.52
N ASP A 27 -30.37 6.61 -10.16
CA ASP A 27 -30.76 6.08 -8.88
C ASP A 27 -29.89 4.84 -8.56
N LYS A 28 -28.62 5.05 -8.21
CA LYS A 28 -27.71 4.00 -7.74
C LYS A 28 -27.97 3.85 -6.24
N GLY A 29 -28.65 2.77 -5.85
CA GLY A 29 -29.10 2.52 -4.48
C GLY A 29 -28.06 2.78 -3.38
N GLU A 30 -28.55 2.88 -2.14
CA GLU A 30 -27.78 3.16 -0.93
C GLU A 30 -26.49 2.30 -0.88
N PHE A 31 -25.36 2.94 -0.53
CA PHE A 31 -24.09 2.23 -0.48
C PHE A 31 -24.03 1.32 0.76
N PRO A 32 -23.65 0.04 0.63
CA PRO A 32 -23.77 -0.93 1.72
C PRO A 32 -22.57 -0.86 2.68
N TRP A 33 -22.46 0.25 3.41
CA TRP A 33 -21.42 0.50 4.42
C TRP A 33 -21.38 -0.57 5.53
N ASP A 34 -22.52 -1.20 5.81
CA ASP A 34 -22.70 -2.26 6.81
C ASP A 34 -21.96 -3.56 6.45
N ILE A 35 -21.68 -3.80 5.16
CA ILE A 35 -20.88 -4.97 4.73
C ILE A 35 -19.43 -4.84 5.21
N GLY A 36 -18.90 -3.62 5.26
CA GLY A 36 -17.51 -3.33 5.61
C GLY A 36 -16.73 -2.81 4.42
N VAL A 37 -16.36 -1.55 4.51
CA VAL A 37 -15.56 -0.85 3.51
C VAL A 37 -14.16 -0.68 4.07
N TYR A 38 -13.18 -1.12 3.31
CA TYR A 38 -11.79 -1.16 3.75
C TYR A 38 -10.98 -0.20 2.89
N ASP A 39 -10.13 0.60 3.53
CA ASP A 39 -9.12 1.41 2.88
C ASP A 39 -7.76 0.69 2.96
N ALA A 40 -7.28 0.19 1.82
CA ALA A 40 -6.01 -0.53 1.73
C ALA A 40 -4.77 0.35 1.91
N HIS A 41 -4.89 1.67 1.77
CA HIS A 41 -3.76 2.59 1.83
C HIS A 41 -4.19 4.04 2.05
N CYS A 42 -3.73 4.62 3.15
CA CYS A 42 -3.92 6.04 3.41
C CYS A 42 -2.83 6.63 4.32
N HIS A 43 -2.81 7.96 4.41
CA HIS A 43 -1.83 8.74 5.18
C HIS A 43 -2.49 9.72 6.16
N PRO A 44 -3.47 9.34 6.99
CA PRO A 44 -4.19 10.28 7.84
C PRO A 44 -3.30 10.94 8.91
N THR A 45 -2.11 10.38 9.19
CA THR A 45 -1.10 11.00 10.06
C THR A 45 -0.37 12.16 9.41
N ASP A 46 -0.53 12.40 8.09
CA ASP A 46 -0.05 13.63 7.46
C ASP A 46 -0.89 14.84 7.90
N THR A 47 -2.14 14.63 8.32
CA THR A 47 -3.01 15.66 8.91
C THR A 47 -3.56 15.18 10.25
N MET A 48 -2.79 15.38 11.32
CA MET A 48 -3.11 14.83 12.65
C MET A 48 -4.44 15.32 13.23
N SER A 49 -4.94 16.49 12.81
CA SER A 49 -6.26 16.98 13.22
C SER A 49 -7.41 16.07 12.74
N SER A 50 -7.21 15.32 11.65
CA SER A 50 -8.21 14.43 11.06
C SER A 50 -8.34 13.09 11.80
N ILE A 51 -7.35 12.71 12.63
CA ILE A 51 -7.34 11.45 13.37
C ILE A 51 -8.54 11.34 14.33
N ALA A 52 -9.02 12.46 14.86
CA ALA A 52 -10.21 12.50 15.72
C ALA A 52 -11.46 11.92 15.02
N ASN A 53 -11.51 11.96 13.68
CA ASN A 53 -12.62 11.39 12.90
C ASN A 53 -12.65 9.85 12.93
N ILE A 54 -11.51 9.19 13.19
CA ILE A 54 -11.43 7.73 13.33
C ILE A 54 -12.18 7.27 14.59
N ALA A 55 -12.13 8.06 15.67
CA ALA A 55 -12.81 7.76 16.93
C ALA A 55 -14.32 8.03 16.89
N ASN A 56 -14.76 8.96 16.04
CA ASN A 56 -16.13 9.45 16.01
C ASN A 56 -17.00 8.60 15.08
N ILE A 57 -17.58 7.53 15.62
CA ILE A 57 -18.56 6.73 14.87
C ILE A 57 -19.88 6.68 15.58
N ASN A 58 -20.90 7.17 14.89
CA ASN A 58 -22.32 6.95 15.16
C ASN A 58 -22.74 7.20 16.62
N SER A 59 -22.48 8.41 17.12
CA SER A 59 -23.40 9.04 18.09
C SER A 59 -24.73 9.23 17.36
N SER A 60 -25.64 8.29 17.58
CA SER A 60 -27.00 8.22 17.04
C SER A 60 -27.62 9.60 16.77
N GLY A 61 -27.68 10.00 15.49
CA GLY A 61 -28.46 11.14 15.01
C GLY A 61 -27.70 12.28 14.30
N GLY A 62 -26.36 12.27 14.27
CA GLY A 62 -25.57 13.31 13.56
C GLY A 62 -24.76 12.74 12.38
N SER A 63 -24.71 13.47 11.27
CA SER A 63 -24.08 13.06 10.00
C SER A 63 -22.54 12.98 10.00
N GLY A 64 -21.86 13.21 11.12
CA GLY A 64 -20.45 13.65 11.15
C GLY A 64 -19.40 12.60 11.54
N GLY A 65 -19.60 11.31 11.23
CA GLY A 65 -18.66 10.25 11.61
C GLY A 65 -18.16 9.44 10.41
N MET A 66 -16.91 8.98 10.47
CA MET A 66 -16.31 8.14 9.45
C MET A 66 -17.02 6.77 9.37
N LYS A 67 -17.17 6.22 8.17
CA LYS A 67 -17.95 5.00 7.89
C LYS A 67 -17.10 3.81 7.46
N ALA A 68 -15.90 4.02 6.90
CA ALA A 68 -15.01 2.92 6.55
C ALA A 68 -14.67 2.08 7.80
N ARG A 69 -14.65 0.75 7.66
CA ARG A 69 -14.47 -0.18 8.76
C ARG A 69 -13.01 -0.29 9.20
N VAL A 70 -12.08 -0.33 8.26
CA VAL A 70 -10.65 -0.42 8.59
C VAL A 70 -9.83 0.44 7.64
N LEU A 71 -8.86 1.15 8.22
CA LEU A 71 -7.87 1.93 7.51
C LEU A 71 -6.50 1.28 7.64
N THR A 72 -5.83 1.02 6.54
CA THR A 72 -4.39 0.73 6.56
C THR A 72 -3.62 2.03 6.45
N ILE A 73 -3.02 2.47 7.56
CA ILE A 73 -2.32 3.77 7.64
C ILE A 73 -0.82 3.56 7.45
N MET A 74 -0.19 4.38 6.61
CA MET A 74 1.18 4.18 6.17
C MET A 74 2.14 5.18 6.81
N ALA A 75 3.19 4.68 7.46
CA ALA A 75 4.34 5.50 7.83
C ALA A 75 5.29 5.60 6.63
N THR A 76 5.62 6.82 6.20
CA THR A 76 6.42 7.05 4.98
C THR A 76 7.81 7.60 5.25
N ARG A 77 7.97 8.36 6.34
CA ARG A 77 9.20 9.07 6.75
C ARG A 77 9.46 8.92 8.25
N ALA A 78 10.56 9.51 8.72
CA ALA A 78 10.96 9.51 10.13
C ALA A 78 9.85 9.97 11.08
N GLN A 79 9.19 11.08 10.72
CA GLN A 79 8.18 11.76 11.55
C GLN A 79 6.92 10.91 11.74
N ASP A 80 6.57 10.08 10.75
CA ASP A 80 5.32 9.32 10.77
C ASP A 80 5.42 8.05 11.63
N GLN A 81 6.63 7.52 11.84
CA GLN A 81 6.81 6.20 12.43
C GLN A 81 6.15 6.09 13.81
N GLU A 82 6.36 7.10 14.66
CA GLU A 82 5.79 7.14 16.01
C GLU A 82 4.32 7.56 16.00
N LEU A 83 3.93 8.46 15.09
CA LEU A 83 2.54 8.89 14.96
C LEU A 83 1.64 7.71 14.57
N VAL A 84 2.05 6.92 13.59
CA VAL A 84 1.34 5.71 13.15
C VAL A 84 1.28 4.67 14.28
N ALA A 85 2.37 4.47 15.03
CA ALA A 85 2.38 3.55 16.18
C ALA A 85 1.43 4.02 17.30
N SER A 86 1.40 5.32 17.59
CA SER A 86 0.49 5.91 18.56
C SER A 86 -0.97 5.75 18.15
N VAL A 87 -1.31 6.06 16.89
CA VAL A 87 -2.68 5.89 16.36
C VAL A 87 -3.08 4.41 16.40
N ALA A 88 -2.20 3.49 16.03
CA ALA A 88 -2.46 2.07 16.09
C ALA A 88 -2.58 1.54 17.53
N SER A 89 -1.92 2.14 18.50
CA SER A 89 -2.10 1.78 19.91
C SER A 89 -3.48 2.15 20.44
N GLN A 90 -4.11 3.19 19.87
CA GLN A 90 -5.44 3.67 20.26
C GLN A 90 -6.57 3.00 19.47
N HIS A 91 -6.39 2.83 18.16
CA HIS A 91 -7.45 2.39 17.23
C HIS A 91 -7.12 1.08 16.51
N GLY A 92 -6.00 0.42 16.86
CA GLY A 92 -5.50 -0.75 16.15
C GLY A 92 -6.43 -1.95 16.18
N ILE A 93 -6.39 -2.74 15.12
CA ILE A 93 -7.08 -4.01 15.07
C ILE A 93 -6.46 -5.01 16.05
N THR A 94 -7.31 -5.73 16.77
CA THR A 94 -6.94 -6.77 17.75
C THR A 94 -7.47 -8.13 17.32
N THR A 95 -6.99 -9.20 17.97
CA THR A 95 -7.49 -10.57 17.71
C THR A 95 -8.99 -10.70 17.99
N SER A 96 -9.53 -9.95 18.96
CA SER A 96 -10.94 -9.93 19.34
C SER A 96 -11.83 -9.14 18.37
N SER A 97 -11.26 -8.17 17.65
CA SER A 97 -12.01 -7.41 16.64
C SER A 97 -12.11 -8.12 15.28
N ARG A 98 -11.51 -9.31 15.12
CA ARG A 98 -11.70 -10.16 13.94
C ARG A 98 -13.07 -10.85 14.04
N GLY A 99 -14.12 -10.17 13.58
CA GLY A 99 -15.47 -10.71 13.51
C GLY A 99 -16.43 -10.24 14.59
N SER A 100 -16.06 -9.26 15.43
CA SER A 100 -17.05 -8.50 16.19
C SER A 100 -17.81 -7.62 15.20
N GLY A 101 -19.15 -7.60 15.26
CA GLY A 101 -19.98 -6.63 14.53
C GLY A 101 -19.83 -5.19 15.08
N GLU A 102 -18.66 -4.88 15.65
CA GLU A 102 -18.33 -3.57 16.18
C GLU A 102 -18.35 -2.56 15.04
N LYS A 103 -19.08 -1.48 15.26
CA LYS A 103 -19.21 -0.40 14.29
C LYS A 103 -18.02 0.56 14.31
N GLU A 104 -17.03 0.32 15.15
CA GLU A 104 -15.84 1.17 15.29
C GLU A 104 -14.85 0.95 14.13
N THR A 105 -14.34 2.04 13.57
CA THR A 105 -13.26 2.02 12.60
C THR A 105 -11.99 1.58 13.31
N LYS A 106 -11.34 0.57 12.77
CA LYS A 106 -10.05 0.08 13.25
C LYS A 106 -8.94 0.48 12.30
N VAL A 107 -7.71 0.36 12.79
CA VAL A 107 -6.51 0.73 12.06
C VAL A 107 -5.59 -0.48 11.92
N VAL A 108 -5.00 -0.64 10.74
CA VAL A 108 -3.83 -1.49 10.52
C VAL A 108 -2.64 -0.57 10.24
N PRO A 109 -1.64 -0.49 11.15
CA PRO A 109 -0.45 0.28 10.85
C PRO A 109 0.43 -0.42 9.81
N ALA A 110 1.07 0.36 8.97
CA ALA A 110 2.16 -0.07 8.13
C ALA A 110 3.40 0.77 8.45
N PHE A 111 4.53 0.11 8.65
CA PHE A 111 5.81 0.76 8.93
C PHE A 111 6.77 0.57 7.77
N GLY A 112 7.11 1.66 7.08
CA GLY A 112 7.98 1.64 5.91
C GLY A 112 8.75 2.94 5.77
N TRP A 113 9.68 2.94 4.83
CA TRP A 113 10.45 4.09 4.41
C TRP A 113 10.29 4.28 2.92
N HIS A 114 9.60 5.36 2.57
CA HIS A 114 9.21 5.67 1.21
C HIS A 114 10.43 6.03 0.36
N PRO A 115 10.47 5.67 -0.94
CA PRO A 115 11.61 5.95 -1.83
C PRO A 115 12.01 7.43 -1.88
N TRP A 116 11.07 8.34 -1.67
CA TRP A 116 11.35 9.78 -1.61
C TRP A 116 12.33 10.17 -0.52
N PHE A 117 12.26 9.48 0.62
CA PHE A 117 13.09 9.72 1.79
C PHE A 117 14.26 8.73 1.90
N SER A 118 14.43 7.81 0.93
CA SER A 118 15.50 6.80 0.94
C SER A 118 16.91 7.39 0.99
N HIS A 119 17.10 8.63 0.53
CA HIS A 119 18.35 9.38 0.68
C HIS A 119 18.74 9.61 2.15
N GLN A 120 17.81 9.51 3.10
CA GLN A 120 18.07 9.70 4.52
C GLN A 120 18.62 8.44 5.19
N LEU A 121 18.71 7.31 4.48
CA LEU A 121 19.25 6.05 5.00
C LEU A 121 20.60 5.75 4.34
N TYR A 122 21.61 5.39 5.14
CA TYR A 122 22.89 4.87 4.67
C TYR A 122 23.05 3.39 5.03
N GLU A 123 23.84 2.65 4.24
CA GLU A 123 24.12 1.23 4.51
C GLU A 123 25.27 1.12 5.53
N ASP A 124 25.17 0.25 6.53
CA ASP A 124 26.14 0.13 7.63
C ASP A 124 27.55 -0.39 7.24
N GLY A 125 27.86 -0.45 5.95
CA GLY A 125 29.21 -0.61 5.39
C GLY A 125 29.69 0.57 4.55
N SER A 126 28.86 1.60 4.37
CA SER A 126 29.18 2.85 3.70
C SER A 126 29.54 3.95 4.71
N THR A 127 29.86 5.14 4.20
CA THR A 127 30.19 6.29 5.05
C THR A 127 28.96 6.83 5.80
N SER A 128 29.12 7.13 7.08
CA SER A 128 28.15 7.89 7.88
C SER A 128 28.35 9.41 7.74
N ASP A 129 29.39 9.85 7.02
CA ASP A 129 29.61 11.27 6.73
C ASP A 129 28.52 11.80 5.82
N LYS A 130 27.90 12.91 6.25
CA LYS A 130 26.75 13.52 5.57
C LYS A 130 27.07 13.91 4.12
N GLY A 131 28.21 14.55 3.89
CA GLY A 131 28.60 15.03 2.56
C GLY A 131 28.85 13.87 1.60
N ALA A 132 29.73 12.96 2.01
CA ALA A 132 30.10 11.81 1.21
C ALA A 132 28.90 10.88 0.92
N HIS A 133 27.96 10.73 1.88
CA HIS A 133 26.73 9.98 1.66
C HIS A 133 25.85 10.62 0.57
N TYR A 134 25.53 11.92 0.68
CA TYR A 134 24.65 12.58 -0.28
C TYR A 134 25.27 12.69 -1.68
N GLU A 135 26.58 12.91 -1.78
CA GLU A 135 27.30 12.82 -3.06
C GLU A 135 27.21 11.41 -3.69
N ALA A 136 27.27 10.36 -2.86
CA ALA A 136 27.20 8.98 -3.31
C ALA A 136 25.78 8.60 -3.77
N VAL A 137 24.71 9.05 -3.12
CA VAL A 137 23.34 8.56 -3.37
C VAL A 137 22.48 9.48 -4.24
N LEU A 138 22.82 10.76 -4.39
CA LEU A 138 22.06 11.71 -5.20
C LEU A 138 22.64 11.88 -6.60
N SER A 139 21.77 12.23 -7.54
CA SER A 139 22.11 12.52 -8.94
C SER A 139 21.27 13.71 -9.45
N PRO A 140 21.84 14.68 -10.19
CA PRO A 140 23.29 14.89 -10.34
C PRO A 140 23.98 15.12 -8.98
N THR A 141 25.31 15.15 -8.95
CA THR A 141 26.05 15.39 -7.70
C THR A 141 25.61 16.71 -7.08
N PRO A 142 25.15 16.73 -5.82
CA PRO A 142 24.64 17.92 -5.16
C PRO A 142 25.75 18.92 -4.81
N ASP A 143 25.41 20.20 -4.83
CA ASP A 143 26.26 21.26 -4.30
C ASP A 143 26.26 21.28 -2.74
N ALA A 144 27.24 21.95 -2.15
CA ALA A 144 27.43 22.00 -0.71
C ALA A 144 26.27 22.70 0.02
N GLU A 145 25.61 23.67 -0.61
CA GLU A 145 24.45 24.37 -0.04
C GLU A 145 23.28 23.38 0.08
N PHE A 146 23.07 22.57 -0.96
CA PHE A 146 22.05 21.52 -0.97
C PHE A 146 22.27 20.48 0.11
N ILE A 147 23.48 19.94 0.20
CA ILE A 147 23.87 18.99 1.24
C ILE A 147 23.66 19.59 2.63
N ALA A 148 24.01 20.86 2.84
CA ALA A 148 23.85 21.52 4.13
C ALA A 148 22.39 21.55 4.60
N SER A 149 21.42 21.70 3.68
CA SER A 149 20.00 21.77 4.02
C SER A 149 19.35 20.41 4.32
N LEU A 150 19.96 19.30 3.91
CA LEU A 150 19.39 17.96 4.13
C LEU A 150 19.56 17.53 5.60
N PRO A 151 18.75 16.60 6.14
CA PRO A 151 18.99 16.05 7.47
C PRO A 151 20.30 15.24 7.54
N GLY A 152 20.75 14.87 8.74
CA GLY A 152 21.80 13.85 8.85
C GLY A 152 21.25 12.47 8.43
N PRO A 153 21.99 11.65 7.68
CA PRO A 153 21.52 10.32 7.32
C PRO A 153 21.55 9.40 8.55
N MET A 154 20.62 8.46 8.63
CA MET A 154 20.51 7.46 9.70
C MET A 154 20.87 6.07 9.19
N SER A 155 21.29 5.18 10.10
CA SER A 155 21.66 3.81 9.77
C SER A 155 20.43 3.03 9.29
N LEU A 156 20.58 2.33 8.16
CA LEU A 156 19.57 1.40 7.66
C LEU A 156 19.36 0.24 8.64
N LYS A 157 20.42 -0.30 9.24
CA LYS A 157 20.31 -1.39 10.23
C LYS A 157 19.56 -0.95 11.48
N GLU A 158 19.83 0.24 12.01
CA GLU A 158 19.11 0.80 13.15
C GLU A 158 17.62 1.00 12.81
N TYR A 159 17.32 1.54 11.63
CA TYR A 159 15.95 1.66 11.15
C TYR A 159 15.24 0.30 11.06
N ILE A 160 15.86 -0.70 10.41
CA ILE A 160 15.27 -2.05 10.26
C ILE A 160 15.04 -2.71 11.63
N ALA A 161 15.96 -2.54 12.58
CA ALA A 161 15.79 -3.04 13.94
C ALA A 161 14.62 -2.37 14.68
N ALA A 162 14.48 -1.05 14.58
CA ALA A 162 13.35 -0.32 15.15
C ALA A 162 12.02 -0.73 14.50
N THR A 163 11.97 -0.86 13.18
CA THR A 163 10.79 -1.32 12.44
C THR A 163 10.42 -2.75 12.83
N LYS A 164 11.40 -3.64 13.01
CA LYS A 164 11.16 -4.99 13.52
C LYS A 164 10.46 -4.97 14.87
N GLN A 165 10.87 -4.10 15.80
CA GLN A 165 10.22 -3.98 17.11
C GLN A 165 8.75 -3.53 16.96
N ARG A 166 8.48 -2.48 16.17
CA ARG A 166 7.09 -2.03 15.92
C ARG A 166 6.20 -3.12 15.32
N LEU A 167 6.74 -3.94 14.40
CA LEU A 167 6.02 -5.07 13.81
C LEU A 167 5.73 -6.19 14.81
N LEU A 168 6.54 -6.34 15.86
CA LEU A 168 6.29 -7.27 16.95
C LEU A 168 5.24 -6.72 17.92
N ASP A 169 5.30 -5.43 18.22
CA ASP A 169 4.34 -4.74 19.10
C ASP A 169 2.94 -4.64 18.47
N HIS A 170 2.85 -4.64 17.14
CA HIS A 170 1.60 -4.61 16.38
C HIS A 170 1.45 -5.88 15.51
N PRO A 171 0.79 -6.95 16.01
CA PRO A 171 0.77 -8.26 15.35
C PRO A 171 0.12 -8.33 13.97
N TYR A 172 -0.64 -7.32 13.55
CA TYR A 172 -1.26 -7.23 12.23
C TYR A 172 -0.61 -6.17 11.33
N ALA A 173 0.44 -5.52 11.81
CA ALA A 173 1.11 -4.47 11.06
C ALA A 173 1.73 -4.98 9.75
N LEU A 174 1.72 -4.11 8.75
CA LEU A 174 2.37 -4.33 7.47
C LEU A 174 3.74 -3.65 7.43
N VAL A 175 4.51 -3.97 6.39
CA VAL A 175 5.69 -3.16 6.03
C VAL A 175 5.34 -2.31 4.82
N GLY A 176 5.36 -0.99 4.99
CA GLY A 176 4.92 -0.03 3.98
C GLY A 176 4.68 1.37 4.58
N GLU A 177 4.72 2.45 3.81
CA GLU A 177 4.89 2.47 2.36
C GLU A 177 6.39 2.37 1.99
N LEU A 178 6.73 1.39 1.13
CA LEU A 178 8.08 1.19 0.60
C LEU A 178 8.01 1.05 -0.92
N GLY A 179 9.11 1.21 -1.65
CA GLY A 179 9.04 1.05 -3.11
C GLY A 179 10.12 1.76 -3.88
N LEU A 180 9.83 2.04 -5.16
CA LEU A 180 10.70 2.77 -6.08
C LEU A 180 9.95 3.92 -6.76
N ASP A 181 10.61 5.07 -6.87
CA ASP A 181 10.12 6.23 -7.59
C ASP A 181 11.22 6.83 -8.46
N LYS A 182 11.08 6.68 -9.78
CA LYS A 182 12.03 7.24 -10.74
C LYS A 182 11.77 8.72 -11.04
N ALA A 183 10.53 9.19 -10.86
CA ALA A 183 10.11 10.52 -11.29
C ALA A 183 10.39 11.59 -10.22
N PHE A 184 10.41 11.19 -8.95
CA PHE A 184 10.53 12.12 -7.84
C PHE A 184 11.88 12.82 -7.78
N ARG A 185 11.83 14.12 -7.47
CA ARG A 185 13.00 14.95 -7.16
C ARG A 185 12.86 15.54 -5.77
N LEU A 186 13.98 15.77 -5.09
CA LEU A 186 13.98 16.23 -3.70
C LEU A 186 13.48 17.68 -3.61
N PRO A 187 12.65 18.04 -2.61
CA PRO A 187 12.23 19.42 -2.39
C PRO A 187 13.41 20.33 -2.01
N TRP A 188 13.35 21.60 -2.41
CA TRP A 188 14.35 22.63 -2.13
C TRP A 188 13.72 23.99 -1.82
N GLY A 189 14.47 24.80 -1.08
CA GLY A 189 14.09 26.17 -0.74
C GLY A 189 13.12 26.25 0.44
N LYS A 190 12.64 27.47 0.68
CA LYS A 190 11.68 27.74 1.76
C LYS A 190 10.32 27.15 1.41
N SER A 191 9.61 26.67 2.44
CA SER A 191 8.20 26.34 2.31
C SER A 191 7.45 27.56 1.75
N LEU A 192 6.66 27.33 0.70
CA LEU A 192 5.82 28.36 0.08
C LEU A 192 4.45 28.46 0.76
N GLN A 193 4.13 27.53 1.66
CA GLN A 193 2.91 27.58 2.44
C GLN A 193 3.07 28.63 3.55
N GLN A 194 2.19 29.63 3.55
CA GLN A 194 1.94 30.41 4.76
C GLN A 194 1.49 29.45 5.87
N PRO A 195 1.77 29.72 7.15
CA PRO A 195 1.35 28.87 8.28
C PRO A 195 -0.17 28.95 8.44
N VAL A 196 -0.92 28.33 7.54
CA VAL A 196 -2.39 28.40 7.51
C VAL A 196 -3.02 27.12 8.07
N GLU A 197 -2.27 26.05 8.29
CA GLU A 197 -2.83 24.86 8.94
C GLU A 197 -1.85 24.31 9.98
N GLU A 198 -2.13 24.54 11.26
CA GLU A 198 -1.49 23.91 12.43
C GLU A 198 -1.67 22.36 12.46
N ALA A 199 -2.12 21.75 11.36
CA ALA A 199 -2.55 20.36 11.29
C ALA A 199 -1.64 19.44 10.46
N LEU A 200 -0.77 19.97 9.59
CA LEU A 200 0.09 19.15 8.72
C LEU A 200 1.35 18.66 9.45
N THR A 201 1.61 17.37 9.35
CA THR A 201 2.83 16.75 9.92
C THR A 201 4.05 17.17 9.10
N PRO A 202 5.11 17.69 9.74
CA PRO A 202 6.25 18.24 9.03
C PRO A 202 7.05 17.18 8.27
N GLY A 203 7.88 17.62 7.33
CA GLY A 203 8.83 16.77 6.60
C GLY A 203 8.32 16.22 5.27
N GLY A 204 7.08 16.56 4.89
CA GLY A 204 6.56 16.39 3.53
C GLY A 204 7.13 17.44 2.56
N ARG A 205 6.49 17.65 1.40
CA ARG A 205 6.94 18.69 0.46
C ARG A 205 6.63 20.11 0.95
N GLU A 206 5.50 20.33 1.61
CA GLU A 206 5.09 21.63 2.18
C GLU A 206 5.12 22.74 1.11
N GLY A 207 4.63 22.45 -0.10
CA GLY A 207 4.65 23.38 -1.23
C GLY A 207 6.02 23.78 -1.77
N ARG A 208 7.14 23.23 -1.25
CA ARG A 208 8.49 23.55 -1.73
C ARG A 208 8.68 23.23 -3.21
N MET A 209 9.56 24.00 -3.86
CA MET A 209 9.97 23.73 -5.24
C MET A 209 10.76 22.41 -5.31
N LEU A 210 10.71 21.75 -6.46
CA LEU A 210 11.54 20.58 -6.69
C LEU A 210 12.94 20.99 -7.16
N SER A 211 13.96 20.42 -6.53
CA SER A 211 15.35 20.51 -6.96
C SER A 211 15.59 19.69 -8.24
N PRO A 212 16.76 19.81 -8.89
CA PRO A 212 17.16 18.87 -9.93
C PRO A 212 17.59 17.49 -9.40
N TYR A 213 17.80 17.36 -8.09
CA TYR A 213 18.38 16.18 -7.46
C TYR A 213 17.35 15.09 -7.24
N HIS A 214 17.72 13.85 -7.56
CA HIS A 214 16.94 12.65 -7.31
C HIS A 214 17.82 11.56 -6.68
N VAL A 215 17.21 10.62 -5.98
CA VAL A 215 17.94 9.48 -5.42
C VAL A 215 18.27 8.49 -6.53
N LYS A 216 19.52 8.05 -6.61
CA LYS A 216 19.96 7.01 -7.54
C LYS A 216 19.12 5.75 -7.35
N MET A 217 18.66 5.17 -8.46
CA MET A 217 17.78 4.00 -8.45
C MET A 217 18.42 2.80 -7.73
N SER A 218 19.73 2.63 -7.84
CA SER A 218 20.47 1.58 -7.13
C SER A 218 20.33 1.71 -5.60
N HIS A 219 20.37 2.94 -5.07
CA HIS A 219 20.18 3.19 -3.65
C HIS A 219 18.74 2.89 -3.22
N GLN A 220 17.73 3.35 -3.99
CA GLN A 220 16.33 3.03 -3.71
C GLN A 220 16.09 1.51 -3.66
N VAL A 221 16.66 0.75 -4.61
CA VAL A 221 16.55 -0.71 -4.66
C VAL A 221 17.20 -1.38 -3.44
N GLN A 222 18.32 -0.86 -2.94
CA GLN A 222 18.96 -1.39 -1.73
C GLN A 222 18.06 -1.22 -0.51
N ILE A 223 17.54 0.00 -0.29
CA ILE A 223 16.62 0.30 0.81
C ILE A 223 15.34 -0.54 0.70
N LEU A 224 14.78 -0.67 -0.51
CA LEU A 224 13.61 -1.51 -0.77
C LEU A 224 13.86 -2.98 -0.35
N LYS A 225 14.97 -3.57 -0.79
CA LYS A 225 15.27 -4.99 -0.50
C LYS A 225 15.46 -5.25 0.99
N ALA A 226 16.04 -4.32 1.74
CA ALA A 226 16.18 -4.46 3.19
C ALA A 226 14.82 -4.56 3.89
N GLN A 227 13.87 -3.69 3.52
CA GLN A 227 12.52 -3.70 4.08
C GLN A 227 11.71 -4.93 3.65
N LEU A 228 11.81 -5.37 2.38
CA LEU A 228 11.15 -6.59 1.89
C LEU A 228 11.64 -7.85 2.61
N ARG A 229 12.94 -7.94 2.91
CA ARG A 229 13.50 -9.07 3.68
C ARG A 229 12.96 -9.10 5.10
N LEU A 230 12.85 -7.94 5.76
CA LEU A 230 12.21 -7.86 7.08
C LEU A 230 10.76 -8.37 7.04
N ALA A 231 10.00 -7.98 6.01
CA ALA A 231 8.63 -8.45 5.82
C ALA A 231 8.57 -9.97 5.61
N GLY A 232 9.47 -10.53 4.81
CA GLY A 232 9.59 -11.97 4.61
C GLY A 232 10.07 -12.73 5.86
N GLU A 233 10.94 -12.15 6.67
CA GLU A 233 11.40 -12.76 7.93
C GLU A 233 10.23 -12.95 8.91
N LEU A 234 9.33 -11.95 8.97
CA LEU A 234 8.22 -11.90 9.91
C LEU A 234 6.87 -12.34 9.32
N GLY A 235 6.82 -12.71 8.03
CA GLY A 235 5.57 -13.09 7.35
C GLY A 235 4.57 -11.95 7.18
N ARG A 236 5.04 -10.70 7.11
CA ARG A 236 4.20 -9.50 6.96
C ARG A 236 3.87 -9.24 5.49
N ALA A 237 2.64 -8.80 5.25
CA ALA A 237 2.29 -8.28 3.93
C ALA A 237 2.96 -6.90 3.73
N VAL A 238 3.14 -6.51 2.47
CA VAL A 238 3.77 -5.24 2.10
C VAL A 238 2.85 -4.38 1.23
N SER A 239 2.92 -3.07 1.42
CA SER A 239 2.33 -2.07 0.52
C SER A 239 3.44 -1.37 -0.26
N VAL A 240 3.39 -1.46 -1.59
CA VAL A 240 4.50 -1.13 -2.48
C VAL A 240 4.18 0.01 -3.43
N HIS A 241 4.95 1.09 -3.32
CA HIS A 241 5.02 2.22 -4.25
C HIS A 241 5.82 1.90 -5.51
N GLY A 242 5.31 2.31 -6.66
CA GLY A 242 5.96 2.05 -7.94
C GLY A 242 5.64 3.09 -9.00
N VAL A 243 6.55 4.04 -9.23
CA VAL A 243 6.34 5.13 -10.19
C VAL A 243 7.44 5.17 -11.23
N GLN A 244 7.05 4.96 -12.49
CA GLN A 244 7.97 4.93 -13.65
C GLN A 244 9.18 3.99 -13.46
N ALA A 245 9.04 2.99 -12.59
CA ALA A 245 10.11 2.07 -12.17
C ALA A 245 9.68 0.61 -12.26
N HIS A 246 8.59 0.30 -12.96
CA HIS A 246 7.93 -1.01 -12.87
C HIS A 246 8.82 -2.21 -13.21
N GLY A 247 9.67 -2.12 -14.24
CA GLY A 247 10.62 -3.19 -14.59
C GLY A 247 11.64 -3.41 -13.48
N VAL A 248 12.27 -2.34 -13.00
CA VAL A 248 13.24 -2.39 -11.89
C VAL A 248 12.59 -2.88 -10.60
N LEU A 249 11.33 -2.51 -10.35
CA LEU A 249 10.56 -2.97 -9.20
C LEU A 249 10.30 -4.48 -9.28
N PHE A 250 9.87 -4.98 -10.44
CA PHE A 250 9.68 -6.40 -10.65
C PHE A 250 11.00 -7.17 -10.49
N ASP A 251 12.11 -6.65 -11.03
CA ASP A 251 13.43 -7.26 -10.90
C ASP A 251 13.90 -7.29 -9.43
N ALA A 252 13.66 -6.21 -8.68
CA ALA A 252 13.99 -6.15 -7.27
C ALA A 252 13.22 -7.19 -6.45
N LEU A 253 11.91 -7.27 -6.67
CA LEU A 253 11.03 -8.25 -6.01
C LEU A 253 11.40 -9.69 -6.41
N SER A 254 11.55 -9.95 -7.70
CA SER A 254 11.88 -11.29 -8.22
C SER A 254 13.23 -11.82 -7.81
N SER A 255 14.20 -10.93 -7.61
CA SER A 255 15.50 -11.33 -7.06
C SER A 255 15.42 -11.92 -5.64
N LEU A 256 14.36 -11.64 -4.88
CA LEU A 256 14.21 -12.13 -3.51
C LEU A 256 13.57 -13.53 -3.44
N TRP A 257 12.75 -13.91 -4.42
CA TRP A 257 12.11 -15.23 -4.46
C TRP A 257 12.74 -16.20 -5.46
N LYS A 258 13.91 -15.86 -6.00
CA LYS A 258 14.68 -16.75 -6.86
C LYS A 258 15.05 -18.03 -6.13
N GLY A 259 14.69 -19.19 -6.68
CA GLY A 259 14.85 -20.50 -6.05
C GLY A 259 13.69 -20.92 -5.15
N HIS A 260 12.65 -20.09 -5.02
CA HIS A 260 11.42 -20.39 -4.27
C HIS A 260 10.18 -20.40 -5.17
N GLU A 261 10.36 -20.43 -6.49
CA GLU A 261 9.28 -20.45 -7.45
C GLU A 261 8.39 -21.70 -7.28
N LYS A 262 7.08 -21.52 -7.43
CA LYS A 262 6.13 -22.64 -7.42
C LYS A 262 6.33 -23.49 -8.67
N GLU A 263 6.26 -24.82 -8.50
CA GLU A 263 6.27 -25.73 -9.63
C GLU A 263 5.05 -25.48 -10.54
N TYR A 264 5.31 -25.18 -11.81
CA TYR A 264 4.25 -24.98 -12.78
C TYR A 264 3.77 -26.33 -13.33
N ILE A 265 2.73 -26.89 -12.72
CA ILE A 265 2.02 -28.04 -13.28
C ILE A 265 1.10 -27.53 -14.39
N SER A 266 1.48 -27.73 -15.65
CA SER A 266 0.67 -27.27 -16.79
C SER A 266 -0.77 -27.81 -16.73
N LYS A 267 -1.75 -27.03 -17.22
CA LYS A 267 -3.17 -27.45 -17.34
C LYS A 267 -3.35 -28.81 -18.02
N ARG A 268 -2.43 -29.18 -18.93
CA ARG A 268 -2.43 -30.47 -19.63
C ARG A 268 -2.02 -31.62 -18.70
N LYS A 269 -1.04 -31.38 -17.82
CA LYS A 269 -0.58 -32.32 -16.79
C LYS A 269 -1.62 -32.44 -15.66
N GLN A 270 -2.23 -31.34 -15.22
CA GLN A 270 -3.38 -31.35 -14.28
C GLN A 270 -4.57 -32.16 -14.83
N LYS A 271 -4.90 -32.01 -16.12
CA LYS A 271 -6.00 -32.77 -16.74
C LYS A 271 -5.68 -34.25 -16.96
N MET A 272 -4.40 -34.63 -17.04
CA MET A 272 -3.96 -36.04 -17.07
C MET A 272 -3.94 -36.66 -15.67
N VAL A 273 -3.49 -35.93 -14.65
CA VAL A 273 -3.58 -36.35 -13.24
C VAL A 273 -5.04 -36.53 -12.83
N ALA A 274 -5.94 -35.60 -13.20
CA ALA A 274 -7.37 -35.71 -12.92
C ALA A 274 -8.10 -36.80 -13.72
N LYS A 275 -7.53 -37.28 -14.84
CA LYS A 275 -8.10 -38.39 -15.65
C LYS A 275 -7.51 -39.77 -15.34
N GLY A 276 -6.36 -39.82 -14.68
CA GLY A 276 -5.66 -41.06 -14.33
C GLY A 276 -5.84 -41.50 -12.89
N ALA A 277 -6.70 -40.83 -12.11
CA ALA A 277 -7.01 -41.20 -10.73
C ALA A 277 -8.07 -42.31 -10.66
N GLU A 278 -7.78 -43.44 -11.31
CA GLU A 278 -8.30 -44.74 -10.89
C GLU A 278 -7.07 -45.60 -10.59
N ASP A 279 -6.92 -45.96 -9.31
CA ASP A 279 -6.00 -46.97 -8.78
C ASP A 279 -4.51 -46.60 -8.63
N PHE A 280 -4.17 -45.94 -7.52
CA PHE A 280 -2.93 -46.23 -6.80
C PHE A 280 -3.11 -45.95 -5.30
N SER A 281 -3.58 -46.99 -4.59
CA SER A 281 -3.31 -47.15 -3.17
C SER A 281 -1.84 -47.54 -2.98
N SER A 282 -1.19 -46.99 -1.95
CA SER A 282 0.17 -47.29 -1.45
C SER A 282 1.37 -46.60 -2.12
N SER A 283 1.68 -45.39 -1.67
CA SER A 283 2.96 -45.08 -0.99
C SER A 283 2.95 -43.64 -0.50
N GLU A 284 3.28 -43.47 0.79
CA GLU A 284 3.42 -42.21 1.53
C GLU A 284 4.36 -41.23 0.83
N ASP A 285 3.88 -40.00 0.61
CA ASP A 285 4.61 -38.73 0.71
C ASP A 285 3.61 -37.60 0.40
N GLU A 286 2.88 -37.15 1.43
CA GLU A 286 1.97 -36.01 1.37
C GLU A 286 2.72 -34.70 1.69
N ASP A 287 3.16 -33.99 0.67
CA ASP A 287 3.53 -32.56 0.76
C ASP A 287 2.65 -31.74 -0.22
N GLU A 288 1.36 -31.65 0.09
CA GLU A 288 0.42 -30.70 -0.53
C GLU A 288 -0.04 -29.70 0.56
N PRO A 289 0.21 -28.39 0.43
CA PRO A 289 -0.43 -27.41 1.30
C PRO A 289 -1.86 -27.16 0.81
N ASP A 290 -2.79 -27.88 1.42
CA ASP A 290 -4.24 -27.65 1.36
C ASP A 290 -4.60 -26.20 1.76
N MET A 291 -5.11 -25.43 0.80
CA MET A 291 -5.80 -24.16 1.01
C MET A 291 -7.23 -24.30 0.47
N GLY A 292 -8.09 -24.98 1.22
CA GLY A 292 -9.48 -25.07 0.82
C GLY A 292 -10.39 -25.94 1.67
N ASN A 293 -10.69 -25.46 2.88
CA ASN A 293 -11.90 -25.80 3.64
C ASN A 293 -11.98 -27.22 4.25
N SER A 294 -11.50 -27.35 5.49
CA SER A 294 -12.13 -28.29 6.43
C SER A 294 -12.09 -27.73 7.86
N GLY A 295 -13.26 -27.69 8.49
CA GLY A 295 -13.37 -27.42 9.91
C GLY A 295 -12.69 -28.54 10.69
N LYS A 296 -11.48 -28.29 11.18
CA LYS A 296 -10.84 -29.03 12.27
C LYS A 296 -10.01 -28.09 13.14
N LYS A 297 -10.22 -28.23 14.44
CA LYS A 297 -9.70 -27.42 15.53
C LYS A 297 -8.16 -27.52 15.66
N GLY A 298 -7.52 -26.37 15.85
CA GLY A 298 -6.42 -26.17 16.80
C GLY A 298 -5.06 -26.81 16.50
N GLY A 299 -4.19 -26.08 15.80
CA GLY A 299 -2.76 -26.37 15.68
C GLY A 299 -2.10 -25.50 14.62
N GLY A 300 -1.87 -24.22 14.90
CA GLY A 300 -1.33 -23.27 13.92
C GLY A 300 0.05 -23.70 13.42
N LYS A 301 0.18 -23.99 12.12
CA LYS A 301 1.50 -24.16 11.48
C LYS A 301 2.31 -22.88 11.72
N LYS A 302 3.48 -23.03 12.32
CA LYS A 302 4.42 -21.94 12.56
C LYS A 302 4.89 -21.39 11.22
N TYR A 303 4.81 -20.07 11.00
CA TYR A 303 5.31 -19.44 9.79
C TYR A 303 6.81 -19.69 9.63
N GLU A 304 7.22 -20.11 8.43
CA GLU A 304 8.62 -20.26 8.07
C GLU A 304 9.15 -18.97 7.45
N PRO A 305 10.21 -18.35 8.01
CA PRO A 305 10.81 -17.14 7.46
C PRO A 305 11.25 -17.31 6.01
N ARG A 306 10.96 -16.31 5.17
CA ARG A 306 11.32 -16.30 3.74
C ARG A 306 12.09 -15.03 3.39
N PRO A 307 12.90 -15.03 2.31
CA PRO A 307 13.58 -13.82 1.84
C PRO A 307 12.65 -12.78 1.20
N PHE A 308 11.38 -13.12 1.00
CA PHE A 308 10.35 -12.30 0.37
C PHE A 308 9.06 -12.31 1.18
N PRO A 309 8.25 -11.24 1.12
CA PRO A 309 6.95 -11.19 1.80
C PRO A 309 5.95 -12.18 1.19
N PRO A 310 5.08 -12.82 2.00
CA PRO A 310 4.08 -13.76 1.51
C PRO A 310 2.99 -13.07 0.67
N ARG A 311 2.71 -11.79 0.92
CA ARG A 311 1.64 -11.01 0.28
C ARG A 311 2.13 -9.61 -0.05
N ILE A 312 1.80 -9.14 -1.24
CA ILE A 312 2.33 -7.88 -1.79
C ILE A 312 1.17 -7.13 -2.43
N CYS A 313 0.89 -5.92 -1.96
CA CYS A 313 0.00 -4.99 -2.66
C CYS A 313 0.85 -3.99 -3.46
N LEU A 314 0.66 -3.95 -4.77
CA LEU A 314 1.13 -2.83 -5.59
C LEU A 314 0.10 -1.71 -5.46
N HIS A 315 0.45 -0.69 -4.67
CA HIS A 315 -0.50 0.38 -4.37
C HIS A 315 -0.67 1.35 -5.54
N SER A 316 -1.88 1.90 -5.68
CA SER A 316 -2.28 2.82 -6.75
C SER A 316 -1.75 2.38 -8.13
N PHE A 317 -1.98 1.10 -8.47
CA PHE A 317 -1.37 0.49 -9.63
C PHE A 317 -1.83 1.19 -10.92
N SER A 318 -0.89 1.75 -11.66
CA SER A 318 -1.11 2.52 -12.90
C SER A 318 -0.40 1.94 -14.12
N GLY A 319 0.17 0.74 -13.99
CA GLY A 319 0.79 0.01 -15.09
C GLY A 319 -0.23 -0.57 -16.08
N PRO A 320 0.19 -0.90 -17.31
CA PRO A 320 -0.72 -1.49 -18.30
C PRO A 320 -1.05 -2.97 -17.98
N PRO A 321 -2.12 -3.55 -18.55
CA PRO A 321 -2.52 -4.94 -18.30
C PRO A 321 -1.40 -5.99 -18.51
N GLN A 322 -0.51 -5.76 -19.47
CA GLN A 322 0.63 -6.65 -19.74
C GLN A 322 1.56 -6.77 -18.53
N MET A 323 1.76 -5.67 -17.81
CA MET A 323 2.58 -5.62 -16.61
C MET A 323 1.87 -6.24 -15.41
N LEU A 324 0.56 -6.00 -15.27
CA LEU A 324 -0.28 -6.69 -14.30
C LEU A 324 -0.16 -8.22 -14.47
N ASN A 325 -0.24 -8.71 -15.69
CA ASN A 325 -0.09 -10.14 -16.00
C ASN A 325 1.27 -10.72 -15.61
N GLN A 326 2.34 -9.92 -15.65
CA GLN A 326 3.66 -10.34 -15.21
C GLN A 326 3.69 -10.69 -13.71
N TYR A 327 2.97 -9.91 -12.90
CA TYR A 327 2.82 -10.14 -11.46
C TYR A 327 1.84 -11.28 -11.11
N LEU A 328 1.05 -11.74 -12.08
CA LEU A 328 0.12 -12.85 -11.93
C LEU A 328 0.68 -14.19 -12.38
N ASN A 329 1.98 -14.25 -12.70
CA ASN A 329 2.61 -15.51 -13.08
C ASN A 329 2.46 -16.54 -11.94
N PRO A 330 1.88 -17.73 -12.20
CA PRO A 330 1.62 -18.74 -11.18
C PRO A 330 2.89 -19.29 -10.50
N THR A 331 4.07 -19.10 -11.11
CA THR A 331 5.35 -19.48 -10.48
C THR A 331 5.75 -18.54 -9.33
N ILE A 332 5.15 -17.34 -9.25
CA ILE A 332 5.45 -16.39 -8.19
C ILE A 332 4.93 -16.96 -6.85
N PRO A 333 5.81 -17.11 -5.84
CA PRO A 333 5.40 -17.71 -4.57
C PRO A 333 4.57 -16.79 -3.69
N ALA A 334 4.71 -15.46 -3.85
CA ALA A 334 3.93 -14.46 -3.14
C ALA A 334 2.52 -14.27 -3.74
N LYS A 335 1.53 -13.96 -2.90
CA LYS A 335 0.20 -13.55 -3.37
C LYS A 335 0.22 -12.05 -3.67
N ILE A 336 0.13 -11.68 -4.95
CA ILE A 336 0.11 -10.28 -5.39
C ILE A 336 -1.32 -9.75 -5.45
N PHE A 337 -1.53 -8.54 -4.92
CA PHE A 337 -2.75 -7.74 -4.95
C PHE A 337 -2.46 -6.39 -5.62
N PHE A 338 -3.52 -5.74 -6.09
CA PHE A 338 -3.46 -4.42 -6.72
C PHE A 338 -4.56 -3.55 -6.12
N SER A 339 -4.18 -2.41 -5.54
CA SER A 339 -5.13 -1.41 -5.10
C SER A 339 -5.22 -0.26 -6.10
N PHE A 340 -6.36 0.42 -6.06
CA PHE A 340 -6.71 1.50 -6.98
C PHE A 340 -7.33 2.65 -6.19
N SER A 341 -6.97 3.87 -6.58
CA SER A 341 -7.41 5.12 -5.98
C SER A 341 -7.98 6.06 -7.04
N MET A 342 -8.96 6.89 -6.66
CA MET A 342 -9.54 7.89 -7.56
C MET A 342 -8.46 8.86 -8.06
N ALA A 343 -7.63 9.38 -7.16
CA ALA A 343 -6.64 10.42 -7.44
C ALA A 343 -5.59 9.99 -8.47
N ILE A 344 -5.12 8.74 -8.40
CA ILE A 344 -4.10 8.24 -9.33
C ILE A 344 -4.73 7.70 -10.61
N ASN A 345 -5.79 6.92 -10.49
CA ASN A 345 -6.27 6.13 -11.62
C ASN A 345 -7.25 6.90 -12.53
N LEU A 346 -7.95 7.91 -11.99
CA LEU A 346 -9.10 8.54 -12.65
C LEU A 346 -8.96 10.07 -12.82
N SER A 347 -7.79 10.64 -12.55
CA SER A 347 -7.54 12.09 -12.66
C SER A 347 -7.41 12.63 -14.09
N THR A 348 -7.34 11.75 -15.10
CA THR A 348 -7.25 12.15 -16.52
C THR A 348 -8.07 11.21 -17.40
N ALA A 349 -8.56 11.68 -18.55
CA ALA A 349 -9.29 10.84 -19.50
C ALA A 349 -8.47 9.61 -19.97
N GLY A 350 -7.17 9.80 -20.20
CA GLY A 350 -6.25 8.70 -20.54
C GLY A 350 -5.98 7.77 -19.35
N GLY A 351 -6.10 8.25 -18.11
CA GLY A 351 -6.11 7.44 -16.90
C GLY A 351 -7.34 6.55 -16.82
N GLU A 352 -8.53 7.13 -17.01
CA GLU A 352 -9.81 6.41 -16.92
C GLU A 352 -9.92 5.24 -17.91
N GLN A 353 -9.52 5.46 -19.17
CA GLN A 353 -9.52 4.37 -20.16
C GLN A 353 -8.57 3.23 -19.73
N ARG A 354 -7.35 3.55 -19.30
CA ARG A 354 -6.38 2.55 -18.85
C ARG A 354 -6.85 1.83 -17.59
N PHE A 355 -7.48 2.56 -16.67
CA PHE A 355 -8.07 2.00 -15.47
C PHE A 355 -9.10 0.92 -15.82
N ALA A 356 -10.01 1.20 -16.77
CA ALA A 356 -11.01 0.22 -17.17
C ALA A 356 -10.38 -1.09 -17.72
N ASP A 357 -9.35 -0.96 -18.57
CA ASP A 357 -8.64 -2.12 -19.14
C ASP A 357 -7.91 -2.93 -18.06
N VAL A 358 -7.26 -2.25 -17.11
CA VAL A 358 -6.51 -2.88 -16.01
C VAL A 358 -7.43 -3.57 -15.02
N ILE A 359 -8.55 -2.95 -14.64
CA ILE A 359 -9.54 -3.56 -13.74
C ILE A 359 -10.16 -4.80 -14.39
N LYS A 360 -10.52 -4.75 -15.67
CA LYS A 360 -11.03 -5.93 -16.39
C LYS A 360 -10.01 -7.07 -16.40
N ALA A 361 -8.73 -6.77 -16.56
CA ALA A 361 -7.65 -7.76 -16.55
C ALA A 361 -7.28 -8.28 -15.15
N CYS A 362 -7.48 -7.49 -14.09
CA CYS A 362 -7.16 -7.88 -12.72
C CYS A 362 -8.08 -9.02 -12.24
N PRO A 363 -7.58 -10.14 -11.71
CA PRO A 363 -8.43 -11.19 -11.18
C PRO A 363 -9.29 -10.71 -10.01
N ASP A 364 -10.51 -11.21 -9.92
CA ASP A 364 -11.52 -10.77 -8.95
C ASP A 364 -11.05 -10.91 -7.49
N ASP A 365 -10.19 -11.88 -7.19
CA ASP A 365 -9.63 -12.14 -5.85
C ASP A 365 -8.42 -11.26 -5.50
N ARG A 366 -7.98 -10.37 -6.41
CA ARG A 366 -6.75 -9.55 -6.27
C ARG A 366 -6.99 -8.05 -6.25
N VAL A 367 -8.23 -7.61 -6.37
CA VAL A 367 -8.61 -6.20 -6.37
C VAL A 367 -8.76 -5.70 -4.93
N LEU A 368 -8.04 -4.64 -4.60
CA LEU A 368 -8.18 -3.84 -3.39
C LEU A 368 -8.58 -2.41 -3.75
N ILE A 369 -9.11 -1.67 -2.77
CA ILE A 369 -9.48 -0.26 -2.93
C ILE A 369 -8.79 0.55 -1.86
N GLU A 370 -8.35 1.75 -2.22
CA GLU A 370 -7.72 2.69 -1.30
C GLU A 370 -8.12 4.13 -1.61
N SER A 371 -7.96 5.01 -0.63
CA SER A 371 -8.13 6.45 -0.85
C SER A 371 -6.84 7.15 -1.27
N ASP A 372 -5.70 6.69 -0.74
CA ASP A 372 -4.40 7.37 -0.79
C ASP A 372 -4.43 8.81 -0.26
N LEU A 373 -5.40 9.13 0.61
CA LEU A 373 -5.58 10.47 1.15
C LEU A 373 -4.81 10.70 2.45
N HIS A 374 -4.41 11.95 2.64
CA HIS A 374 -3.69 12.48 3.80
C HIS A 374 -4.60 12.81 5.01
N ILE A 375 -5.91 12.59 4.88
CA ILE A 375 -6.92 12.93 5.91
C ILE A 375 -7.86 11.75 6.14
N ALA A 376 -8.31 11.55 7.38
CA ALA A 376 -9.45 10.68 7.70
C ALA A 376 -10.76 11.49 7.81
N GLY A 377 -11.89 10.87 7.46
CA GLY A 377 -13.22 11.48 7.60
C GLY A 377 -14.10 11.34 6.35
N GLU A 378 -15.12 12.19 6.26
CA GLU A 378 -16.17 12.10 5.23
C GLU A 378 -15.64 12.16 3.79
N GLU A 379 -14.61 12.97 3.54
CA GLU A 379 -14.00 13.08 2.21
C GLU A 379 -13.32 11.76 1.79
N MET A 380 -12.67 11.09 2.74
CA MET A 380 -12.10 9.75 2.52
C MET A 380 -13.19 8.73 2.22
N ASP A 381 -14.28 8.73 2.98
CA ASP A 381 -15.44 7.86 2.71
C ASP A 381 -16.04 8.12 1.31
N ARG A 382 -16.15 9.40 0.93
CA ARG A 382 -16.69 9.81 -0.38
C ARG A 382 -15.86 9.24 -1.53
N VAL A 383 -14.53 9.37 -1.48
CA VAL A 383 -13.66 8.86 -2.55
C VAL A 383 -13.61 7.34 -2.56
N LEU A 384 -13.67 6.68 -1.39
CA LEU A 384 -13.78 5.22 -1.30
C LEU A 384 -15.08 4.75 -1.96
N GLU A 385 -16.23 5.30 -1.59
CA GLU A 385 -17.51 4.93 -2.19
C GLU A 385 -17.49 5.07 -3.72
N GLN A 386 -16.95 6.18 -4.25
CA GLN A 386 -16.81 6.39 -5.68
C GLN A 386 -15.94 5.30 -6.33
N MET A 387 -14.81 4.97 -5.73
CA MET A 387 -13.87 3.97 -6.23
C MET A 387 -14.49 2.57 -6.23
N TYR A 388 -15.17 2.18 -5.15
CA TYR A 388 -15.91 0.90 -5.06
C TYR A 388 -16.98 0.81 -6.14
N ARG A 389 -17.81 1.87 -6.31
CA ARG A 389 -18.84 1.92 -7.35
C ARG A 389 -18.24 1.80 -8.75
N LYS A 390 -17.14 2.50 -9.02
CA LYS A 390 -16.48 2.47 -10.34
C LYS A 390 -15.87 1.10 -10.64
N VAL A 391 -15.26 0.44 -9.67
CA VAL A 391 -14.78 -0.94 -9.84
C VAL A 391 -15.94 -1.90 -10.10
N CYS A 392 -17.03 -1.82 -9.34
CA CYS A 392 -18.21 -2.66 -9.56
C CYS A 392 -18.80 -2.44 -10.95
N GLU A 393 -18.87 -1.19 -11.41
CA GLU A 393 -19.33 -0.84 -12.76
C GLU A 393 -18.46 -1.48 -13.85
N VAL A 394 -17.13 -1.33 -13.77
CA VAL A 394 -16.20 -1.88 -14.78
C VAL A 394 -16.17 -3.41 -14.77
N LYS A 395 -16.33 -4.01 -13.58
CA LYS A 395 -16.37 -5.46 -13.37
C LYS A 395 -17.73 -6.10 -13.63
N GLU A 396 -18.76 -5.29 -13.85
CA GLU A 396 -20.15 -5.74 -13.98
C GLU A 396 -20.62 -6.52 -12.74
N TRP A 397 -20.12 -6.16 -11.55
CA TRP A 397 -20.54 -6.75 -10.27
C TRP A 397 -21.76 -6.00 -9.71
N GLY A 398 -22.65 -6.73 -9.04
CA GLY A 398 -23.63 -6.09 -8.15
C GLY A 398 -22.90 -5.35 -7.02
N LEU A 399 -23.42 -4.20 -6.58
CA LEU A 399 -22.71 -3.35 -5.61
C LEU A 399 -22.43 -4.07 -4.28
N GLU A 400 -23.44 -4.71 -3.66
CA GLU A 400 -23.23 -5.49 -2.43
C GLU A 400 -22.24 -6.64 -2.62
N GLU A 401 -22.33 -7.33 -3.75
CA GLU A 401 -21.42 -8.43 -4.10
C GLU A 401 -19.98 -7.91 -4.23
N GLY A 402 -19.78 -6.81 -4.94
CA GLY A 402 -18.48 -6.18 -5.13
C GLY A 402 -17.85 -5.74 -3.81
N VAL A 403 -18.63 -5.12 -2.91
CA VAL A 403 -18.16 -4.74 -1.57
C VAL A 403 -17.75 -5.99 -0.77
N ARG A 404 -18.55 -7.08 -0.78
CA ARG A 404 -18.17 -8.35 -0.11
C ARG A 404 -16.91 -8.98 -0.68
N ARG A 405 -16.75 -8.96 -2.01
CA ARG A 405 -15.56 -9.49 -2.70
C ARG A 405 -14.31 -8.72 -2.28
N ILE A 406 -14.35 -7.39 -2.36
CA ILE A 406 -13.22 -6.53 -2.00
C ILE A 406 -12.90 -6.66 -0.50
N ALA A 407 -13.92 -6.75 0.36
CA ALA A 407 -13.74 -7.03 1.79
C ALA A 407 -12.96 -8.34 2.02
N LYS A 408 -13.35 -9.43 1.34
CA LYS A 408 -12.65 -10.72 1.41
C LYS A 408 -11.21 -10.61 0.92
N ASN A 409 -10.97 -9.89 -0.18
CA ASN A 409 -9.63 -9.67 -0.71
C ASN A 409 -8.76 -8.91 0.28
N TYR A 410 -9.30 -7.88 0.94
CA TYR A 410 -8.60 -7.11 1.97
C TYR A 410 -8.26 -7.99 3.19
N GLU A 411 -9.22 -8.79 3.67
CA GLU A 411 -8.98 -9.72 4.77
C GLU A 411 -7.88 -10.73 4.43
N GLU A 412 -7.86 -11.27 3.21
CA GLU A 412 -6.79 -12.17 2.76
C GLU A 412 -5.45 -11.43 2.66
N PHE A 413 -5.45 -10.18 2.19
CA PHE A 413 -4.25 -9.35 2.13
C PHE A 413 -3.65 -9.07 3.52
N ILE A 414 -4.48 -8.77 4.54
CA ILE A 414 -4.01 -8.46 5.90
C ILE A 414 -3.75 -9.73 6.71
N PHE A 415 -4.64 -10.72 6.69
CA PHE A 415 -4.60 -11.87 7.60
C PHE A 415 -4.09 -13.19 7.02
N GLY A 416 -4.30 -13.43 5.72
CA GLY A 416 -3.66 -14.50 4.97
C GLY A 416 -4.58 -15.65 4.67
#